data_AF-A0A651DB25-F1
#
_entry.id   AF-A0A651DB25-F1
#
_cell.length_a   1.000
_cell.length_b   1.000
_cell.length_c   1.000
_cell.angle_alpha   90.00
_cell.angle_beta   90.00
_cell.angle_gamma   90.00
#
_symmetry.space_group_name_H-M   'P 1'
#
loop_
_entity.id
_entity.type
_entity.pdbx_description
1 polymer ?
#
loop_
_entity_poly.entity_id
_entity_poly.type
_entity_poly.pdbx_seq_one_letter_code
_entity_poly.pdbx_strand_id
1 'polypeptide(L)'
;MYRSRGVSPRKASLITSSTPQPAIGTRAKNSTQCSTRRLPDGDRDARWPVTRQGLGTRMFEDMGTMNTAYDTVLARVPPWTVWGQGTSRTRSMARIPRHSLRNALPYVNLQGCPTVVAPGGSRSSTPSRCRGRCALIRIADVESGSIAEELELQIGTRVVRINGEKVRDGIDLTFLLADPVLTLETVDPAGERTIFEVEREPGESMGIVPAPDAVRECANECVFCFIDGNPQGVRDSLWIRDDDFRLSFTYGSYVTLTNLGPRGLSRLVEQRLSPLYVSVHATDPEVRVRLLKNERAGLIMDQLRYLTDHGLEVHTQIVLCPEWNDGAHLDRTVRELFELGEGIRTLSVVPVGLTRFNINRPVRPLTAEECRTAIDQLEGVREQAKRERGYGWAYAADELFLASGRELPADPYYDDSSLLENGVGAVRHFLNDLDAAIMDLPRRPEGSRIRILTGTSMAPLLRKRAGALSEATGVPVDVTAVINEFYGESVTVAGLLGGRDLLAAVPDPRPGDLVLIPAETLNQDDLFIDSLPFSEFRAALEPAEVRPAYEITEALRRV
;
A
#
# COMPACT_ATOMS: atom_id res chain seq x y z
N MET A 1 -53.77 -43.97 27.10
CA MET A 1 -53.96 -43.98 28.57
C MET A 1 -54.00 -42.53 29.04
N TYR A 2 -55.09 -42.14 29.73
CA TYR A 2 -55.25 -41.08 30.76
C TYR A 2 -54.41 -39.77 30.64
N ARG A 3 -54.92 -38.54 30.75
CA ARG A 3 -56.20 -37.99 31.25
C ARG A 3 -56.27 -36.49 30.86
N SER A 4 -57.50 -36.03 30.69
CA SER A 4 -58.00 -34.65 30.53
C SER A 4 -57.53 -33.59 31.54
N ARG A 5 -57.45 -32.33 31.12
CA ARG A 5 -58.18 -31.16 31.69
C ARG A 5 -58.02 -29.94 30.76
N GLY A 6 -59.14 -29.37 30.32
CA GLY A 6 -59.18 -28.09 29.61
C GLY A 6 -59.79 -27.00 30.48
N VAL A 7 -59.59 -25.73 30.10
CA VAL A 7 -60.51 -24.60 30.26
C VAL A 7 -60.15 -23.54 29.18
N SER A 8 -61.17 -23.10 28.43
CA SER A 8 -61.25 -21.98 27.46
C SER A 8 -61.83 -20.74 28.21
N PRO A 9 -61.94 -19.46 27.73
CA PRO A 9 -62.21 -19.12 26.32
C PRO A 9 -61.95 -17.68 25.76
N ARG A 10 -62.34 -17.49 24.48
CA ARG A 10 -62.77 -16.24 23.77
C ARG A 10 -61.65 -15.29 23.31
N LYS A 11 -61.64 -14.67 22.11
CA LYS A 11 -62.57 -14.37 20.98
C LYS A 11 -61.69 -13.97 19.76
N ALA A 12 -61.92 -14.48 18.53
CA ALA A 12 -62.69 -13.87 17.40
C ALA A 12 -62.05 -12.58 16.82
N SER A 13 -61.78 -12.30 15.53
CA SER A 13 -62.02 -12.85 14.16
C SER A 13 -61.08 -12.05 13.21
N LEU A 14 -60.36 -12.56 12.18
CA LEU A 14 -60.70 -13.05 10.83
C LEU A 14 -61.65 -12.17 9.97
N ILE A 15 -61.20 -11.85 8.75
CA ILE A 15 -61.84 -11.78 7.39
C ILE A 15 -60.83 -11.04 6.46
N THR A 16 -60.03 -11.65 5.55
CA THR A 16 -60.23 -12.32 4.24
C THR A 16 -60.52 -11.46 3.00
N SER A 17 -59.63 -11.64 1.99
CA SER A 17 -59.86 -11.66 0.51
C SER A 17 -60.15 -10.30 -0.18
N SER A 18 -59.79 -9.99 -1.43
CA SER A 18 -59.49 -10.77 -2.63
C SER A 18 -58.84 -9.87 -3.73
N THR A 19 -58.03 -10.49 -4.60
CA THR A 19 -57.54 -10.03 -5.92
C THR A 19 -58.68 -9.78 -6.94
N PRO A 20 -58.47 -9.09 -8.10
CA PRO A 20 -57.81 -9.67 -9.28
C PRO A 20 -57.02 -8.72 -10.23
N GLN A 21 -56.17 -9.30 -11.09
CA GLN A 21 -55.54 -8.70 -12.29
C GLN A 21 -56.55 -8.41 -13.43
N PRO A 22 -56.15 -7.67 -14.48
CA PRO A 22 -55.94 -8.32 -15.78
C PRO A 22 -54.73 -7.80 -16.60
N ALA A 23 -54.56 -8.37 -17.79
CA ALA A 23 -53.34 -8.47 -18.58
C ALA A 23 -53.36 -7.72 -19.95
N ILE A 24 -52.21 -7.80 -20.66
CA ILE A 24 -51.96 -7.70 -22.13
C ILE A 24 -51.74 -6.29 -22.73
N GLY A 25 -50.63 -6.13 -23.48
CA GLY A 25 -50.47 -5.06 -24.47
C GLY A 25 -49.04 -4.87 -25.03
N THR A 26 -48.84 -5.23 -26.29
CA THR A 26 -47.61 -5.25 -27.11
C THR A 26 -47.14 -3.90 -27.69
N ARG A 27 -45.84 -3.85 -28.06
CA ARG A 27 -45.22 -3.23 -29.27
C ARG A 27 -44.89 -1.72 -29.33
N ALA A 28 -43.61 -1.49 -29.69
CA ALA A 28 -43.11 -0.72 -30.85
C ALA A 28 -42.40 0.64 -30.63
N LYS A 29 -41.41 0.81 -31.52
CA LYS A 29 -40.38 1.85 -31.72
C LYS A 29 -40.93 3.19 -32.23
N ASN A 30 -40.15 4.26 -32.02
CA ASN A 30 -39.77 5.37 -32.93
C ASN A 30 -39.45 6.63 -32.09
N SER A 31 -38.24 7.21 -32.07
CA SER A 31 -37.51 7.97 -33.11
C SER A 31 -38.19 9.28 -33.57
N THR A 32 -37.69 10.44 -33.11
CA THR A 32 -37.50 11.76 -33.79
C THR A 32 -37.23 12.81 -32.69
N GLN A 33 -36.10 13.54 -32.58
CA GLN A 33 -35.45 14.53 -33.45
C GLN A 33 -36.29 15.77 -33.83
N CYS A 34 -35.58 16.91 -33.88
CA CYS A 34 -35.97 18.31 -34.18
C CYS A 34 -36.49 19.14 -33.00
N SER A 35 -36.13 20.41 -32.80
CA SER A 35 -35.16 21.30 -33.46
C SER A 35 -35.15 22.65 -32.70
N THR A 36 -33.96 23.20 -32.50
CA THR A 36 -33.57 24.63 -32.47
C THR A 36 -34.64 25.73 -32.58
N ARG A 37 -34.56 26.73 -31.68
CA ARG A 37 -34.75 28.16 -32.00
C ARG A 37 -33.77 29.04 -31.21
N ARG A 38 -33.16 30.00 -31.92
CA ARG A 38 -32.20 31.01 -31.44
C ARG A 38 -32.91 32.32 -31.07
N LEU A 39 -32.36 32.99 -30.03
CA LEU A 39 -31.98 34.41 -29.86
C LEU A 39 -33.03 35.53 -30.08
N PRO A 40 -32.97 36.67 -29.35
CA PRO A 40 -31.93 37.70 -29.55
C PRO A 40 -31.31 38.34 -28.29
N ASP A 41 -30.15 38.98 -28.53
CA ASP A 41 -29.30 39.81 -27.68
C ASP A 41 -29.97 41.09 -27.12
N GLY A 42 -29.37 41.66 -26.07
CA GLY A 42 -29.64 43.03 -25.62
C GLY A 42 -28.94 43.48 -24.32
N ASP A 43 -27.74 44.06 -24.49
CA ASP A 43 -27.06 45.14 -23.73
C ASP A 43 -27.09 45.27 -22.17
N ARG A 44 -25.85 45.26 -21.64
CA ARG A 44 -25.14 46.24 -20.77
C ARG A 44 -25.72 46.82 -19.46
N ASP A 45 -24.76 46.95 -18.54
CA ASP A 45 -24.62 47.88 -17.41
C ASP A 45 -25.35 47.57 -16.09
N ALA A 46 -24.58 47.04 -15.13
CA ALA A 46 -24.58 47.51 -13.73
C ALA A 46 -23.36 46.96 -12.95
N ARG A 47 -22.37 47.82 -12.69
CA ARG A 47 -21.50 47.72 -11.49
C ARG A 47 -22.28 48.29 -10.31
N TRP A 48 -22.16 47.70 -9.12
CA TRP A 48 -22.15 48.33 -7.77
C TRP A 48 -21.97 47.20 -6.72
N PRO A 49 -21.50 47.48 -5.49
CA PRO A 49 -20.35 46.80 -4.90
C PRO A 49 -20.70 45.82 -3.78
N VAL A 50 -19.72 44.99 -3.44
CA VAL A 50 -19.73 44.08 -2.29
C VAL A 50 -19.63 44.89 -0.99
N THR A 51 -20.73 44.96 -0.24
CA THR A 51 -20.74 45.30 1.19
C THR A 51 -20.85 44.02 2.00
N ARG A 52 -19.76 43.67 2.69
CA ARG A 52 -19.74 42.68 3.77
C ARG A 52 -20.34 43.32 5.03
N GLN A 53 -21.44 42.77 5.55
CA GLN A 53 -21.72 42.77 6.99
C GLN A 53 -22.74 41.68 7.37
N GLY A 54 -22.23 40.71 8.16
CA GLY A 54 -22.86 39.98 9.26
C GLY A 54 -24.25 39.35 9.09
N LEU A 55 -24.32 38.02 9.30
CA LEU A 55 -25.13 37.41 10.37
C LEU A 55 -24.95 35.87 10.38
N GLY A 56 -24.63 35.33 11.57
CA GLY A 56 -25.01 33.97 11.95
C GLY A 56 -23.90 32.90 11.94
N THR A 57 -23.06 32.86 12.98
CA THR A 57 -22.34 31.63 13.35
C THR A 57 -22.42 31.46 14.87
N ARG A 58 -23.40 30.66 15.30
CA ARG A 58 -23.41 29.93 16.57
C ARG A 58 -23.89 28.54 16.22
N MET A 59 -22.94 27.61 16.12
CA MET A 59 -23.05 26.14 16.13
C MET A 59 -21.87 25.58 15.34
N PHE A 60 -20.65 25.69 15.87
CA PHE A 60 -19.46 24.91 15.44
C PHE A 60 -18.37 25.07 16.52
N GLU A 61 -18.67 24.56 17.71
CA GLU A 61 -17.70 24.27 18.77
C GLU A 61 -18.13 22.91 19.31
N ASP A 62 -17.65 21.83 18.68
CA ASP A 62 -17.62 20.45 19.21
C ASP A 62 -17.06 19.40 18.22
N MET A 63 -16.38 19.81 17.13
CA MET A 63 -15.70 18.90 16.19
C MET A 63 -14.17 18.93 16.28
N GLY A 64 -13.59 19.65 17.25
CA GLY A 64 -12.15 19.92 17.33
C GLY A 64 -11.31 18.96 18.18
N THR A 65 -11.89 17.96 18.84
CA THR A 65 -11.21 17.15 19.87
C THR A 65 -11.01 15.67 19.53
N MET A 66 -11.52 15.18 18.39
CA MET A 66 -11.31 13.78 17.98
C MET A 66 -10.15 13.56 17.00
N ASN A 67 -9.70 14.59 16.27
CA ASN A 67 -8.63 14.43 15.27
C ASN A 67 -7.21 14.48 15.87
N THR A 68 -7.02 15.13 17.02
CA THR A 68 -5.72 15.30 17.66
C THR A 68 -5.21 14.02 18.35
N ALA A 69 -6.10 13.10 18.74
CA ALA A 69 -5.72 11.83 19.35
C ALA A 69 -5.15 10.83 18.32
N TYR A 70 -5.63 10.86 17.07
CA TYR A 70 -5.15 9.98 16.00
C TYR A 70 -3.78 10.41 15.46
N ASP A 71 -3.55 11.72 15.29
CA ASP A 71 -2.27 12.25 14.81
C ASP A 71 -1.11 12.02 15.82
N THR A 72 -1.42 11.96 17.12
CA THR A 72 -0.41 11.79 18.18
C THR A 72 0.03 10.34 18.35
N VAL A 73 -0.83 9.36 18.02
CA VAL A 73 -0.52 7.92 18.10
C VAL A 73 0.25 7.43 16.87
N LEU A 74 -0.03 7.96 15.68
CA LEU A 74 0.77 7.67 14.47
C LEU A 74 2.19 8.25 14.54
N ALA A 75 2.42 9.27 15.36
CA ALA A 75 3.73 9.90 15.54
C ALA A 75 4.70 9.16 16.48
N ARG A 76 4.29 8.04 17.12
CA ARG A 76 5.09 7.35 18.15
C ARG A 76 5.26 5.85 17.97
N VAL A 77 4.74 5.26 16.88
CA VAL A 77 5.22 3.95 16.42
C VAL A 77 6.61 4.17 15.80
N PRO A 78 7.66 3.41 16.15
CA PRO A 78 8.97 3.61 15.56
C PRO A 78 8.86 3.52 14.02
N PRO A 79 9.21 4.58 13.28
CA PRO A 79 9.22 4.52 11.83
C PRO A 79 10.39 3.62 11.45
N TRP A 80 10.09 2.44 10.92
CA TRP A 80 11.09 1.69 10.17
C TRP A 80 11.33 2.46 8.87
N THR A 81 12.29 3.39 8.96
CA THR A 81 13.01 4.13 7.93
C THR A 81 12.17 4.89 6.90
N VAL A 82 11.75 6.10 7.25
CA VAL A 82 11.55 7.22 6.30
C VAL A 82 12.01 8.51 6.98
N TRP A 83 13.14 9.09 6.56
CA TRP A 83 13.45 10.50 6.82
C TRP A 83 14.34 11.08 5.71
N GLY A 84 13.74 11.97 4.92
CA GLY A 84 14.42 12.95 4.09
C GLY A 84 13.78 14.32 4.30
N GLN A 85 14.12 15.02 5.39
CA GLN A 85 13.91 16.47 5.51
C GLN A 85 15.04 17.11 6.31
N GLY A 86 16.00 17.71 5.59
CA GLY A 86 16.99 18.61 6.16
C GLY A 86 16.50 20.05 6.05
N THR A 87 16.22 20.71 7.18
CA THR A 87 16.21 22.16 7.25
C THR A 87 17.35 22.65 8.14
N SER A 88 18.19 23.49 7.53
CA SER A 88 19.29 24.20 8.17
C SER A 88 18.78 25.19 9.22
N ARG A 89 19.32 25.16 10.44
CA ARG A 89 19.73 26.38 11.18
C ARG A 89 20.59 26.04 12.41
N THR A 90 21.70 26.76 12.48
CA THR A 90 22.75 26.78 13.49
C THR A 90 22.29 27.15 14.91
N ARG A 91 22.80 26.45 15.95
CA ARG A 91 23.61 27.03 17.06
C ARG A 91 23.94 26.02 18.19
N SER A 92 25.24 25.79 18.39
CA SER A 92 26.04 25.86 19.64
C SER A 92 25.74 24.95 20.87
N MET A 93 26.84 24.31 21.34
CA MET A 93 27.12 23.71 22.68
C MET A 93 26.42 22.37 22.97
N ALA A 94 27.05 21.28 23.45
CA ALA A 94 28.27 21.06 24.24
C ALA A 94 28.73 19.58 24.18
N ARG A 95 30.04 19.30 24.36
CA ARG A 95 30.63 17.95 24.57
C ARG A 95 30.23 17.41 25.98
N ILE A 96 30.20 16.11 26.32
CA ILE A 96 31.26 15.11 26.68
C ILE A 96 30.49 13.89 27.35
N PRO A 97 31.01 12.67 27.62
CA PRO A 97 31.74 11.65 26.85
C PRO A 97 31.04 10.26 26.76
N ARG A 98 31.61 9.38 25.93
CA ARG A 98 31.38 7.93 25.84
C ARG A 98 31.75 7.18 27.14
N HIS A 99 30.94 6.21 27.54
CA HIS A 99 31.41 5.05 28.31
C HIS A 99 30.92 3.74 27.68
N SER A 100 31.89 2.87 27.47
CA SER A 100 31.80 1.47 27.05
C SER A 100 31.09 0.62 28.10
N LEU A 101 30.27 -0.34 27.68
CA LEU A 101 30.18 -1.65 28.34
C LEU A 101 29.82 -2.72 27.30
N ARG A 102 30.78 -3.62 27.09
CA ARG A 102 30.64 -4.93 26.46
C ARG A 102 29.82 -5.83 27.39
N ASN A 103 28.93 -6.66 26.82
CA ASN A 103 28.51 -8.01 27.27
C ASN A 103 27.51 -8.50 26.19
N ALA A 104 27.84 -9.36 25.23
CA ALA A 104 28.18 -10.78 25.31
C ALA A 104 27.17 -11.61 26.12
N LEU A 105 26.13 -12.13 25.46
CA LEU A 105 25.46 -13.41 25.80
C LEU A 105 24.80 -14.03 24.53
N PRO A 106 24.61 -15.36 24.50
CA PRO A 106 24.82 -16.18 23.30
C PRO A 106 23.55 -16.57 22.52
N TYR A 107 23.80 -16.93 21.26
CA TYR A 107 22.96 -17.76 20.40
C TYR A 107 22.35 -18.97 21.13
N VAL A 108 21.02 -19.11 21.08
CA VAL A 108 20.33 -20.38 21.36
C VAL A 108 19.65 -20.84 20.07
N ASN A 109 20.20 -21.94 19.55
CA ASN A 109 19.77 -22.65 18.37
C ASN A 109 18.66 -23.64 18.77
N LEU A 110 17.41 -23.44 18.33
CA LEU A 110 16.31 -24.38 18.55
C LEU A 110 16.07 -25.22 17.29
N GLN A 111 16.98 -26.17 17.04
CA GLN A 111 16.70 -27.36 16.24
C GLN A 111 16.73 -28.59 17.16
N GLY A 112 15.62 -29.32 17.23
CA GLY A 112 15.58 -30.61 17.92
C GLY A 112 14.19 -31.00 18.41
N CYS A 113 13.36 -31.54 17.53
CA CYS A 113 12.13 -32.22 17.91
C CYS A 113 12.37 -33.74 17.77
N PRO A 114 12.41 -34.55 18.84
CA PRO A 114 12.57 -35.99 18.70
C PRO A 114 11.23 -36.65 18.38
N THR A 115 11.23 -37.47 17.33
CA THR A 115 10.12 -38.34 16.92
C THR A 115 10.04 -39.51 17.89
N VAL A 116 8.96 -39.60 18.67
CA VAL A 116 8.64 -40.80 19.47
C VAL A 116 7.58 -41.62 18.75
N VAL A 117 7.96 -42.83 18.34
CA VAL A 117 7.07 -43.87 17.85
C VAL A 117 6.55 -44.68 19.05
N ALA A 118 5.24 -44.90 19.14
CA ALA A 118 4.64 -45.87 20.06
C ALA A 118 3.49 -46.65 19.37
N PRO A 119 3.29 -47.94 19.70
CA PRO A 119 2.47 -48.88 18.93
C PRO A 119 0.98 -48.86 19.33
N GLY A 120 0.15 -49.46 18.47
CA GLY A 120 -1.30 -49.30 18.44
C GLY A 120 -2.13 -49.98 19.54
N GLY A 121 -3.41 -49.54 19.61
CA GLY A 121 -4.48 -50.18 20.39
C GLY A 121 -5.74 -49.31 20.56
N SER A 122 -6.81 -49.70 19.85
CA SER A 122 -8.26 -49.52 20.10
C SER A 122 -8.90 -48.16 20.48
N ARG A 123 -9.81 -47.73 19.57
CA ARG A 123 -11.07 -46.96 19.71
C ARG A 123 -11.47 -46.38 21.08
N SER A 124 -11.58 -45.05 21.14
CA SER A 124 -12.67 -44.35 21.86
C SER A 124 -12.80 -42.88 21.41
N SER A 125 -14.03 -42.50 21.03
CA SER A 125 -14.64 -41.15 21.04
C SER A 125 -13.73 -39.91 20.89
N THR A 126 -13.72 -39.34 19.69
CA THR A 126 -13.15 -38.02 19.38
C THR A 126 -13.99 -36.90 20.02
N PRO A 127 -13.45 -36.04 20.89
CA PRO A 127 -14.08 -34.77 21.20
C PRO A 127 -13.92 -33.85 19.99
N SER A 128 -15.02 -33.21 19.61
CA SER A 128 -15.06 -32.18 18.57
C SER A 128 -13.97 -31.13 18.79
N ARG A 129 -12.97 -31.11 17.90
CA ARG A 129 -12.06 -29.96 17.76
C ARG A 129 -12.88 -28.77 17.28
N CYS A 130 -13.19 -27.85 18.19
CA CYS A 130 -13.57 -26.47 17.85
C CYS A 130 -12.44 -25.87 17.02
N ARG A 131 -12.58 -25.91 15.69
CA ARG A 131 -11.75 -25.13 14.76
C ARG A 131 -12.25 -23.69 14.80
N GLY A 132 -11.71 -22.93 15.74
CA GLY A 132 -11.86 -21.49 15.81
C GLY A 132 -10.63 -20.93 16.49
N ARG A 133 -9.48 -20.89 15.79
CA ARG A 133 -8.36 -20.06 16.25
C ARG A 133 -8.85 -18.62 16.11
N CYS A 134 -9.36 -18.06 17.20
CA CYS A 134 -9.43 -16.62 17.32
C CYS A 134 -7.99 -16.16 17.32
N ALA A 135 -7.57 -15.44 16.27
CA ALA A 135 -6.36 -14.64 16.34
C ALA A 135 -6.54 -13.72 17.55
N LEU A 136 -5.69 -13.90 18.55
CA LEU A 136 -5.58 -13.02 19.71
C LEU A 136 -4.28 -12.27 19.51
N ILE A 137 -4.31 -10.96 19.69
CA ILE A 137 -3.11 -10.15 19.55
C ILE A 137 -2.12 -10.54 20.64
N ARG A 138 -0.93 -10.94 20.23
CA ARG A 138 0.17 -11.29 21.12
C ARG A 138 1.07 -10.08 21.27
N ILE A 139 1.51 -9.80 22.50
CA ILE A 139 2.52 -8.78 22.78
C ILE A 139 3.87 -9.34 22.32
N ALA A 140 4.54 -8.63 21.40
CA ALA A 140 5.89 -8.95 20.92
C ALA A 140 6.97 -8.22 21.71
N ASP A 141 6.66 -7.01 22.17
CA ASP A 141 7.56 -6.21 22.99
C ASP A 141 6.77 -5.29 23.92
N VAL A 142 7.42 -4.80 24.97
CA VAL A 142 6.87 -3.86 25.95
C VAL A 142 7.84 -2.70 26.10
N GLU A 143 7.35 -1.47 25.91
CA GLU A 143 8.18 -0.27 26.03
C GLU A 143 8.61 -0.04 27.49
N SER A 144 9.89 0.26 27.72
CA SER A 144 10.39 0.57 29.06
C SER A 144 9.81 1.90 29.59
N GLY A 145 9.41 1.91 30.86
CA GLY A 145 8.76 3.03 31.53
C GLY A 145 7.32 3.26 31.09
N SER A 146 6.65 2.24 30.55
CA SER A 146 5.27 2.33 30.05
C SER A 146 4.25 1.74 31.01
N ILE A 147 2.97 2.07 30.80
CA ILE A 147 1.84 1.49 31.53
C ILE A 147 1.85 -0.04 31.43
N ALA A 148 2.19 -0.60 30.25
CA ALA A 148 2.28 -2.05 30.07
C ALA A 148 3.35 -2.70 30.96
N GLU A 149 4.47 -2.01 31.22
CA GLU A 149 5.49 -2.48 32.16
C GLU A 149 4.98 -2.38 33.62
N GLU A 150 4.29 -1.29 33.98
CA GLU A 150 3.69 -1.13 35.32
C GLU A 150 2.60 -2.17 35.61
N LEU A 151 1.86 -2.60 34.58
CA LEU A 151 0.89 -3.69 34.64
C LEU A 151 1.53 -5.09 34.59
N GLU A 152 2.87 -5.16 34.57
CA GLU A 152 3.66 -6.39 34.49
C GLU A 152 3.28 -7.28 33.29
N LEU A 153 2.87 -6.66 32.17
CA LEU A 153 2.58 -7.39 30.94
C LEU A 153 3.88 -7.98 30.37
N GLN A 154 3.81 -9.24 29.94
CA GLN A 154 4.97 -9.98 29.45
C GLN A 154 4.90 -10.19 27.94
N ILE A 155 6.07 -10.34 27.30
CA ILE A 155 6.17 -10.83 25.93
C ILE A 155 5.46 -12.19 25.85
N GLY A 156 4.56 -12.31 24.87
CA GLY A 156 3.72 -13.50 24.70
C GLY A 156 2.34 -13.42 25.33
N THR A 157 2.07 -12.43 26.20
CA THR A 157 0.72 -12.12 26.69
C THR A 157 -0.21 -11.83 25.52
N ARG A 158 -1.47 -12.26 25.64
CA ARG A 158 -2.50 -12.12 24.63
C ARG A 158 -3.55 -11.13 25.08
N VAL A 159 -3.78 -10.08 24.31
CA VAL A 159 -4.90 -9.15 24.53
C VAL A 159 -6.16 -9.77 23.93
N VAL A 160 -7.19 -9.95 24.76
CA VAL A 160 -8.43 -10.66 24.39
C VAL A 160 -9.59 -9.70 24.17
N ARG A 161 -9.82 -8.79 25.13
CA ARG A 161 -10.85 -7.76 25.03
C ARG A 161 -10.36 -6.42 25.58
N ILE A 162 -10.91 -5.35 25.06
CA ILE A 162 -10.80 -4.01 25.62
C ILE A 162 -12.21 -3.42 25.68
N ASN A 163 -12.61 -2.86 26.82
CA ASN A 163 -13.97 -2.31 27.03
C ASN A 163 -15.09 -3.31 26.71
N GLY A 164 -14.82 -4.58 27.00
CA GLY A 164 -15.76 -5.64 26.68
C GLY A 164 -15.91 -5.92 25.18
N GLU A 165 -15.10 -5.32 24.29
CA GLU A 165 -15.05 -5.63 22.86
C GLU A 165 -13.85 -6.53 22.53
N LYS A 166 -14.00 -7.41 21.54
CA LYS A 166 -12.95 -8.39 21.22
C LYS A 166 -11.87 -7.76 20.33
N VAL A 167 -10.60 -7.92 20.72
CA VAL A 167 -9.45 -7.49 19.90
C VAL A 167 -9.12 -8.56 18.86
N ARG A 168 -9.30 -8.26 17.57
CA ARG A 168 -9.07 -9.22 16.47
C ARG A 168 -7.69 -9.07 15.82
N ASP A 169 -7.17 -7.84 15.77
CA ASP A 169 -5.93 -7.47 15.09
C ASP A 169 -5.35 -6.17 15.65
N GLY A 170 -4.23 -5.71 15.09
CA GLY A 170 -3.52 -4.51 15.55
C GLY A 170 -4.33 -3.22 15.38
N ILE A 171 -5.22 -3.15 14.38
CA ILE A 171 -6.11 -1.99 14.21
C ILE A 171 -7.13 -1.93 15.34
N ASP A 172 -7.75 -3.06 15.67
CA ASP A 172 -8.66 -3.11 16.84
C ASP A 172 -7.93 -2.75 18.12
N LEU A 173 -6.68 -3.23 18.30
CA LEU A 173 -5.87 -2.89 19.47
C LEU A 173 -5.70 -1.37 19.56
N THR A 174 -5.19 -0.73 18.49
CA THR A 174 -4.98 0.72 18.47
C THR A 174 -6.28 1.49 18.67
N PHE A 175 -7.35 1.08 18.00
CA PHE A 175 -8.66 1.73 18.09
C PHE A 175 -9.25 1.66 19.49
N LEU A 176 -9.26 0.47 20.10
CA LEU A 176 -9.86 0.26 21.42
C LEU A 176 -8.98 0.80 22.56
N LEU A 177 -7.66 0.84 22.36
CA LEU A 177 -6.77 1.49 23.32
C LEU A 177 -6.93 3.00 23.31
N ALA A 178 -7.51 3.64 22.30
CA ALA A 178 -7.61 5.10 22.22
C ALA A 178 -8.39 5.74 23.41
N ASP A 179 -9.26 4.98 24.08
CA ASP A 179 -9.99 5.46 25.26
C ASP A 179 -9.05 5.69 26.46
N PRO A 180 -9.17 6.82 27.19
CA PRO A 180 -8.32 7.10 28.37
C PRO A 180 -8.71 6.26 29.59
N VAL A 181 -9.96 5.80 29.66
CA VAL A 181 -10.43 4.89 30.71
C VAL A 181 -10.88 3.62 30.03
N LEU A 182 -10.18 2.52 30.31
CA LEU A 182 -10.46 1.24 29.67
C LEU A 182 -10.32 0.04 30.60
N THR A 183 -11.06 -1.01 30.27
CA THR A 183 -10.91 -2.34 30.87
C THR A 183 -10.14 -3.23 29.92
N LEU A 184 -8.90 -3.57 30.26
CA LEU A 184 -8.01 -4.42 29.47
C LEU A 184 -8.07 -5.86 29.97
N GLU A 185 -8.48 -6.77 29.10
CA GLU A 185 -8.53 -8.20 29.41
C GLU A 185 -7.45 -8.96 28.65
N THR A 186 -6.57 -9.62 29.40
CA THR A 186 -5.42 -10.35 28.86
C THR A 186 -5.38 -11.80 29.30
N VAL A 187 -4.61 -12.61 28.56
CA VAL A 187 -4.24 -13.98 28.94
C VAL A 187 -2.73 -14.11 28.82
N ASP A 188 -2.05 -14.41 29.91
CA ASP A 188 -0.60 -14.55 29.96
C ASP A 188 -0.10 -15.81 29.20
N PRO A 189 1.23 -16.02 29.08
CA PRO A 189 1.77 -17.23 28.47
C PRO A 189 1.41 -18.53 29.21
N ALA A 190 1.17 -18.48 30.53
CA ALA A 190 0.76 -19.61 31.35
C ALA A 190 -0.73 -19.98 31.18
N GLY A 191 -1.52 -19.09 30.57
CA GLY A 191 -2.96 -19.24 30.36
C GLY A 191 -3.83 -18.61 31.45
N GLU A 192 -3.25 -17.86 32.38
CA GLU A 192 -3.98 -17.09 33.39
C GLU A 192 -4.61 -15.85 32.76
N ARG A 193 -5.88 -15.58 33.10
CA ARG A 193 -6.65 -14.47 32.56
C ARG A 193 -6.73 -13.36 33.60
N THR A 194 -6.31 -12.17 33.21
CA THR A 194 -6.27 -11.00 34.09
C THR A 194 -7.03 -9.85 33.45
N ILE A 195 -7.80 -9.14 34.27
CA ILE A 195 -8.55 -7.94 33.87
C ILE A 195 -7.94 -6.77 34.63
N PHE A 196 -7.52 -5.75 33.88
CA PHE A 196 -6.98 -4.51 34.41
C PHE A 196 -7.97 -3.38 34.13
N GLU A 197 -8.15 -2.51 35.12
CA GLU A 197 -8.79 -1.21 34.92
C GLU A 197 -7.68 -0.19 34.79
N VAL A 198 -7.63 0.50 33.65
CA VAL A 198 -6.57 1.45 33.30
C VAL A 198 -7.20 2.81 33.11
N GLU A 199 -6.68 3.79 33.83
CA GLU A 199 -6.99 5.21 33.66
C GLU A 199 -5.67 5.92 33.33
N ARG A 200 -5.64 6.64 32.21
CA ARG A 200 -4.44 7.29 31.68
C ARG A 200 -4.79 8.63 31.03
N GLU A 201 -3.78 9.49 30.88
CA GLU A 201 -4.00 10.77 30.21
C GLU A 201 -4.27 10.59 28.71
N PRO A 202 -5.14 11.40 28.09
CA PRO A 202 -5.39 11.33 26.66
C PRO A 202 -4.10 11.47 25.84
N GLY A 203 -3.81 10.47 25.00
CA GLY A 203 -2.62 10.43 24.15
C GLY A 203 -1.37 9.84 24.81
N GLU A 204 -1.42 9.44 26.08
CA GLU A 204 -0.39 8.62 26.70
C GLU A 204 -0.34 7.23 26.02
N SER A 205 0.85 6.67 25.81
CA SER A 205 1.02 5.35 25.18
C SER A 205 0.78 4.25 26.21
N MET A 206 0.16 3.13 25.81
CA MET A 206 0.14 1.93 26.65
C MET A 206 1.52 1.26 26.71
N GLY A 207 2.37 1.47 25.71
CA GLY A 207 3.64 0.75 25.54
C GLY A 207 3.51 -0.71 25.15
N ILE A 208 2.36 -1.12 24.60
CA ILE A 208 2.15 -2.46 24.06
C ILE A 208 2.60 -2.47 22.60
N VAL A 209 3.63 -3.27 22.28
CA VAL A 209 4.04 -3.52 20.89
C VAL A 209 3.43 -4.85 20.44
N PRO A 210 2.41 -4.85 19.56
CA PRO A 210 1.79 -6.07 19.09
C PRO A 210 2.72 -6.83 18.15
N ALA A 211 2.64 -8.16 18.20
CA ALA A 211 3.20 -9.00 17.15
C ALA A 211 2.52 -8.69 15.81
N PRO A 212 3.26 -8.75 14.69
CA PRO A 212 2.68 -8.55 13.38
C PRO A 212 1.49 -9.48 13.15
N ASP A 213 0.43 -8.91 12.60
CA ASP A 213 -0.73 -9.70 12.23
C ASP A 213 -0.39 -10.67 11.10
N ALA A 214 -1.03 -11.84 11.12
CA ALA A 214 -1.02 -12.70 9.94
C ALA A 214 -1.72 -11.97 8.79
N VAL A 215 -1.01 -11.80 7.67
CA VAL A 215 -1.54 -11.17 6.46
C VAL A 215 -2.68 -12.01 5.89
N ARG A 216 -3.77 -11.35 5.53
CA ARG A 216 -4.88 -12.02 4.85
C ARG A 216 -4.56 -12.19 3.37
N GLU A 217 -4.45 -13.45 2.96
CA GLU A 217 -4.05 -13.73 1.59
C GLU A 217 -5.16 -13.52 0.53
N CYS A 218 -4.74 -13.09 -0.65
CA CYS A 218 -5.55 -12.88 -1.84
C CYS A 218 -6.06 -14.20 -2.42
N ALA A 219 -7.35 -14.25 -2.73
CA ALA A 219 -8.00 -15.41 -3.35
C ALA A 219 -8.18 -15.25 -4.88
N ASN A 220 -7.66 -14.19 -5.48
CA ASN A 220 -7.76 -13.96 -6.92
C ASN A 220 -6.74 -14.77 -7.71
N GLU A 221 -7.04 -15.05 -8.98
CA GLU A 221 -6.15 -15.72 -9.93
C GLU A 221 -5.91 -14.84 -11.16
N CYS A 222 -5.52 -13.58 -10.90
CA CYS A 222 -5.43 -12.54 -11.91
C CYS A 222 -4.65 -13.01 -13.13
N VAL A 223 -5.09 -12.61 -14.33
CA VAL A 223 -4.37 -12.92 -15.58
C VAL A 223 -2.97 -12.30 -15.59
N PHE A 224 -2.74 -11.26 -14.79
CA PHE A 224 -1.47 -10.54 -14.63
C PHE A 224 -0.82 -10.73 -13.24
N CYS A 225 -1.20 -11.77 -12.47
CA CYS A 225 -0.67 -11.93 -11.11
C CYS A 225 0.87 -12.04 -11.11
N PHE A 226 1.54 -11.05 -10.52
CA PHE A 226 3.00 -11.00 -10.45
C PHE A 226 3.57 -12.09 -9.54
N ILE A 227 2.89 -12.39 -8.43
CA ILE A 227 3.30 -13.42 -7.46
C ILE A 227 3.26 -14.82 -8.08
N ASP A 228 2.27 -15.10 -8.93
CA ASP A 228 2.24 -16.35 -9.71
C ASP A 228 3.34 -16.43 -10.77
N GLY A 229 3.94 -15.29 -11.12
CA GLY A 229 5.11 -15.16 -11.98
C GLY A 229 6.45 -15.21 -11.22
N ASN A 230 6.46 -15.54 -9.93
CA ASN A 230 7.72 -15.63 -9.21
C ASN A 230 8.59 -16.82 -9.68
N PRO A 231 9.91 -16.62 -9.87
CA PRO A 231 10.87 -17.71 -10.08
C PRO A 231 10.94 -18.64 -8.87
N GLN A 232 11.39 -19.87 -9.12
CA GLN A 232 11.90 -20.72 -8.04
C GLN A 232 13.12 -20.08 -7.39
N GLY A 233 13.22 -20.17 -6.06
CA GLY A 233 14.33 -19.60 -5.29
C GLY A 233 14.18 -18.10 -4.95
N VAL A 234 13.06 -17.47 -5.33
CA VAL A 234 12.71 -16.17 -4.76
C VAL A 234 12.56 -16.28 -3.25
N ARG A 235 12.94 -15.23 -2.51
CA ARG A 235 12.77 -15.18 -1.05
C ARG A 235 11.31 -15.41 -0.62
N ASP A 236 11.14 -16.10 0.51
CA ASP A 236 9.83 -16.62 0.95
C ASP A 236 8.76 -15.54 1.12
N SER A 237 9.13 -14.34 1.57
CA SER A 237 8.20 -13.23 1.79
C SER A 237 7.46 -12.79 0.52
N LEU A 238 8.02 -13.04 -0.67
CA LEU A 238 7.41 -12.64 -1.94
C LEU A 238 6.35 -13.63 -2.46
N TRP A 239 6.16 -14.77 -1.79
CA TRP A 239 5.06 -15.69 -2.08
C TRP A 239 3.75 -15.31 -1.38
N ILE A 240 3.80 -14.38 -0.42
CA ILE A 240 2.62 -13.91 0.30
C ILE A 240 1.78 -13.06 -0.64
N ARG A 241 0.58 -13.56 -0.96
CA ARG A 241 -0.38 -12.80 -1.78
C ARG A 241 -1.15 -11.82 -0.91
N ASP A 242 -0.69 -10.59 -0.80
CA ASP A 242 -1.42 -9.58 -0.04
C ASP A 242 -2.71 -9.12 -0.74
N ASP A 243 -3.79 -8.99 0.03
CA ASP A 243 -5.06 -8.34 -0.31
C ASP A 243 -5.73 -7.82 0.98
N ASP A 244 -4.92 -7.45 1.98
CA ASP A 244 -5.37 -7.10 3.31
C ASP A 244 -5.62 -5.60 3.45
N PHE A 245 -6.88 -5.23 3.71
CA PHE A 245 -7.27 -3.83 3.85
C PHE A 245 -6.53 -3.10 4.99
N ARG A 246 -6.02 -3.84 5.99
CA ARG A 246 -5.23 -3.26 7.07
C ARG A 246 -3.92 -2.67 6.53
N LEU A 247 -3.27 -3.40 5.63
CA LEU A 247 -2.04 -2.94 4.97
C LEU A 247 -2.33 -1.82 3.96
N SER A 248 -3.53 -1.79 3.39
CA SER A 248 -3.98 -0.67 2.56
C SER A 248 -4.01 0.66 3.30
N PHE A 249 -4.63 0.66 4.48
CA PHE A 249 -4.72 1.85 5.32
C PHE A 249 -3.35 2.24 5.92
N THR A 250 -2.57 1.27 6.39
CA THR A 250 -1.31 1.56 7.11
C THR A 250 -0.14 1.84 6.18
N TYR A 251 -0.07 1.22 5.00
CA TYR A 251 1.11 1.24 4.12
C TYR A 251 0.79 1.61 2.67
N GLY A 252 -0.44 2.00 2.35
CA GLY A 252 -0.84 2.33 0.98
C GLY A 252 -0.83 1.15 0.02
N SER A 253 -0.93 -0.08 0.53
CA SER A 253 -0.97 -1.30 -0.30
C SER A 253 -2.32 -1.45 -1.00
N TYR A 254 -2.32 -1.81 -2.27
CA TYR A 254 -3.56 -1.91 -3.02
C TYR A 254 -4.33 -3.19 -2.71
N VAL A 255 -5.64 -3.04 -2.45
CA VAL A 255 -6.57 -4.15 -2.25
C VAL A 255 -7.64 -4.22 -3.33
N THR A 256 -8.04 -5.43 -3.67
CA THR A 256 -9.05 -5.71 -4.67
C THR A 256 -10.48 -5.64 -4.12
N LEU A 257 -10.63 -5.62 -2.79
CA LEU A 257 -11.91 -5.71 -2.04
C LEU A 257 -12.69 -7.01 -2.28
N THR A 258 -12.12 -7.98 -3.02
CA THR A 258 -12.81 -9.23 -3.37
C THR A 258 -12.96 -10.16 -2.16
N ASN A 259 -11.98 -10.14 -1.25
CA ASN A 259 -11.99 -10.91 -0.01
C ASN A 259 -12.87 -10.27 1.09
N LEU A 260 -13.42 -9.06 0.90
CA LEU A 260 -14.25 -8.38 1.88
C LEU A 260 -15.73 -8.71 1.72
N GLY A 261 -16.31 -9.33 2.75
CA GLY A 261 -17.76 -9.49 2.89
C GLY A 261 -18.43 -8.25 3.50
N PRO A 262 -19.77 -8.25 3.64
CA PRO A 262 -20.52 -7.13 4.21
C PRO A 262 -19.99 -6.66 5.58
N ARG A 263 -19.65 -7.60 6.47
CA ARG A 263 -19.07 -7.27 7.79
C ARG A 263 -17.70 -6.57 7.69
N GLY A 264 -16.90 -6.92 6.68
CA GLY A 264 -15.61 -6.30 6.46
C GLY A 264 -15.75 -4.86 5.96
N LEU A 265 -16.70 -4.63 5.04
CA LEU A 265 -17.03 -3.28 4.56
C LEU A 265 -17.61 -2.41 5.67
N SER A 266 -18.55 -2.92 6.48
CA SER A 266 -19.08 -2.18 7.63
C SER A 266 -17.99 -1.82 8.62
N ARG A 267 -17.03 -2.72 8.85
CA ARG A 267 -15.89 -2.43 9.72
C ARG A 267 -15.03 -1.27 9.21
N LEU A 268 -14.74 -1.20 7.90
CA LEU A 268 -14.00 -0.07 7.31
C LEU A 268 -14.67 1.27 7.64
N VAL A 269 -16.01 1.31 7.56
CA VAL A 269 -16.81 2.50 7.86
C VAL A 269 -16.83 2.81 9.36
N GLU A 270 -17.13 1.81 10.20
CA GLU A 270 -17.19 1.95 11.66
C GLU A 270 -15.87 2.48 12.24
N GLN A 271 -14.74 2.00 11.71
CA GLN A 271 -13.40 2.40 12.15
C GLN A 271 -12.80 3.56 11.34
N ARG A 272 -13.56 4.12 10.37
CA ARG A 272 -13.14 5.21 9.47
C ARG A 272 -11.76 4.98 8.84
N LEU A 273 -11.50 3.77 8.36
CA LEU A 273 -10.22 3.38 7.77
C LEU A 273 -10.07 4.03 6.38
N SER A 274 -9.40 5.18 6.34
CA SER A 274 -9.29 6.06 5.19
C SER A 274 -7.95 6.81 5.20
N PRO A 275 -7.30 7.06 4.05
CA PRO A 275 -7.70 6.62 2.71
C PRO A 275 -7.44 5.12 2.48
N LEU A 276 -8.16 4.53 1.53
CA LEU A 276 -7.94 3.16 1.05
C LEU A 276 -7.33 3.16 -0.34
N TYR A 277 -6.45 2.22 -0.63
CA TYR A 277 -5.83 2.03 -1.94
C TYR A 277 -6.48 0.82 -2.60
N VAL A 278 -7.25 1.05 -3.66
CA VAL A 278 -8.11 0.04 -4.29
C VAL A 278 -7.72 -0.25 -5.73
N SER A 279 -7.37 -1.51 -6.00
CA SER A 279 -7.10 -2.03 -7.34
C SER A 279 -8.41 -2.27 -8.10
N VAL A 280 -8.86 -1.26 -8.85
CA VAL A 280 -10.12 -1.30 -9.61
C VAL A 280 -9.96 -2.08 -10.91
N HIS A 281 -8.94 -1.75 -11.70
CA HIS A 281 -8.62 -2.30 -13.04
C HIS A 281 -9.69 -2.12 -14.13
N ALA A 282 -10.97 -2.31 -13.85
CA ALA A 282 -12.09 -2.04 -14.74
C ALA A 282 -13.37 -1.83 -13.94
N THR A 283 -14.23 -0.91 -14.33
CA THR A 283 -15.57 -0.76 -13.71
C THR A 283 -16.63 -1.66 -14.33
N ASP A 284 -16.40 -2.16 -15.55
CA ASP A 284 -17.23 -3.18 -16.17
C ASP A 284 -17.12 -4.50 -15.38
N PRO A 285 -18.24 -5.04 -14.83
CA PRO A 285 -18.21 -6.25 -14.04
C PRO A 285 -17.66 -7.47 -14.79
N GLU A 286 -18.03 -7.65 -16.07
CA GLU A 286 -17.61 -8.81 -16.85
C GLU A 286 -16.10 -8.75 -17.15
N VAL A 287 -15.60 -7.55 -17.48
CA VAL A 287 -14.17 -7.33 -17.71
C VAL A 287 -13.38 -7.58 -16.43
N ARG A 288 -13.82 -7.02 -15.29
CA ARG A 288 -13.10 -7.18 -14.02
C ARG A 288 -13.12 -8.61 -13.50
N VAL A 289 -14.24 -9.32 -13.65
CA VAL A 289 -14.35 -10.76 -13.31
C VAL A 289 -13.39 -11.58 -14.17
N ARG A 290 -13.28 -11.29 -15.47
CA ARG A 290 -12.33 -11.97 -16.36
C ARG A 290 -10.87 -11.69 -16.00
N LEU A 291 -10.55 -10.45 -15.63
CA LEU A 291 -9.21 -10.05 -15.23
C LEU A 291 -8.75 -10.75 -13.93
N LEU A 292 -9.60 -10.75 -12.90
CA LEU A 292 -9.29 -11.27 -11.56
C LEU A 292 -9.62 -12.76 -11.38
N LYS A 293 -10.38 -13.34 -12.30
CA LYS A 293 -10.96 -14.70 -12.22
C LYS A 293 -11.72 -14.93 -10.91
N ASN A 294 -12.52 -13.95 -10.51
CA ASN A 294 -13.30 -13.97 -9.28
C ASN A 294 -14.68 -13.35 -9.51
N GLU A 295 -15.77 -14.08 -9.27
CA GLU A 295 -17.14 -13.59 -9.48
C GLU A 295 -17.47 -12.37 -8.61
N ARG A 296 -16.91 -12.30 -7.39
CA ARG A 296 -17.12 -11.16 -6.47
C ARG A 296 -16.46 -9.89 -6.99
N ALA A 297 -15.53 -9.99 -7.93
CA ALA A 297 -14.88 -8.82 -8.52
C ALA A 297 -15.88 -7.89 -9.21
N GLY A 298 -17.00 -8.39 -9.72
CA GLY A 298 -18.02 -7.57 -10.36
C GLY A 298 -18.70 -6.55 -9.45
N LEU A 299 -18.52 -6.64 -8.13
CA LEU A 299 -19.16 -5.78 -7.13
C LEU A 299 -18.44 -4.44 -6.90
N ILE A 300 -17.33 -4.17 -7.60
CA ILE A 300 -16.43 -3.04 -7.28
C ILE A 300 -17.15 -1.70 -7.19
N MET A 301 -18.05 -1.40 -8.12
CA MET A 301 -18.72 -0.10 -8.15
C MET A 301 -19.70 0.07 -7.00
N ASP A 302 -20.34 -1.02 -6.56
CA ASP A 302 -21.23 -0.99 -5.39
C ASP A 302 -20.43 -0.85 -4.10
N GLN A 303 -19.26 -1.50 -4.03
CA GLN A 303 -18.34 -1.36 -2.92
C GLN A 303 -17.77 0.06 -2.82
N LEU A 304 -17.31 0.64 -3.94
CA LEU A 304 -16.79 2.00 -3.96
C LEU A 304 -17.87 3.01 -3.56
N ARG A 305 -19.08 2.91 -4.12
CA ARG A 305 -20.22 3.75 -3.70
C ARG A 305 -20.49 3.64 -2.21
N TYR A 306 -20.54 2.42 -1.68
CA TYR A 306 -20.74 2.23 -0.25
C TYR A 306 -19.67 2.92 0.59
N LEU A 307 -18.38 2.82 0.21
CA LEU A 307 -17.29 3.48 0.93
C LEU A 307 -17.40 5.01 0.85
N THR A 308 -17.59 5.56 -0.36
CA THR A 308 -17.65 7.01 -0.57
C THR A 308 -18.89 7.65 0.06
N ASP A 309 -20.05 6.97 0.01
CA ASP A 309 -21.30 7.44 0.63
C ASP A 309 -21.19 7.54 2.15
N HIS A 310 -20.28 6.78 2.77
CA HIS A 310 -19.98 6.83 4.19
C HIS A 310 -18.75 7.69 4.53
N GLY A 311 -18.26 8.49 3.57
CA GLY A 311 -17.19 9.47 3.80
C GLY A 311 -15.78 8.89 3.84
N LEU A 312 -15.58 7.65 3.37
CA LEU A 312 -14.24 7.10 3.18
C LEU A 312 -13.66 7.57 1.84
N GLU A 313 -12.36 7.82 1.85
CA GLU A 313 -11.61 8.29 0.69
C GLU A 313 -10.83 7.14 0.07
N VAL A 314 -10.75 7.14 -1.26
CA VAL A 314 -10.17 6.02 -2.01
C VAL A 314 -9.20 6.51 -3.09
N HIS A 315 -7.97 6.04 -3.03
CA HIS A 315 -7.03 6.05 -4.14
C HIS A 315 -7.26 4.82 -5.00
N THR A 316 -7.44 5.00 -6.31
CA THR A 316 -7.74 3.89 -7.23
C THR A 316 -6.59 3.61 -8.16
N GLN A 317 -6.45 2.35 -8.56
CA GLN A 317 -5.45 1.94 -9.55
C GLN A 317 -6.04 1.06 -10.65
N ILE A 318 -5.51 1.25 -11.85
CA ILE A 318 -5.68 0.36 -13.00
C ILE A 318 -4.33 -0.23 -13.39
N VAL A 319 -4.28 -1.56 -13.49
CA VAL A 319 -3.20 -2.26 -14.17
C VAL A 319 -3.68 -2.47 -15.59
N LEU A 320 -3.08 -1.77 -16.54
CA LEU A 320 -3.54 -1.71 -17.92
C LEU A 320 -3.03 -2.92 -18.69
N CYS A 321 -3.96 -3.74 -19.18
CA CYS A 321 -3.70 -4.94 -19.97
C CYS A 321 -4.24 -4.72 -21.40
N PRO A 322 -3.36 -4.69 -22.43
CA PRO A 322 -3.78 -4.53 -23.82
C PRO A 322 -4.82 -5.56 -24.24
N GLU A 323 -5.87 -5.14 -24.94
CA GLU A 323 -6.98 -5.98 -25.44
C GLU A 323 -7.92 -6.52 -24.34
N TRP A 324 -7.79 -6.03 -23.09
CA TRP A 324 -8.62 -6.46 -21.96
C TRP A 324 -9.37 -5.29 -21.32
N ASN A 325 -8.65 -4.28 -20.85
CA ASN A 325 -9.19 -3.11 -20.15
C ASN A 325 -8.63 -1.77 -20.65
N ASP A 326 -8.08 -1.76 -21.85
CA ASP A 326 -7.57 -0.60 -22.56
C ASP A 326 -8.62 0.05 -23.48
N GLY A 327 -8.22 1.14 -24.16
CA GLY A 327 -9.07 1.85 -25.12
C GLY A 327 -10.40 2.28 -24.50
N ALA A 328 -11.51 1.83 -25.10
CA ALA A 328 -12.86 2.18 -24.66
C ALA A 328 -13.19 1.66 -23.24
N HIS A 329 -12.58 0.56 -22.79
CA HIS A 329 -12.76 0.08 -21.42
C HIS A 329 -12.04 0.97 -20.41
N LEU A 330 -10.87 1.50 -20.78
CA LEU A 330 -10.17 2.51 -19.97
C LEU A 330 -11.01 3.79 -19.88
N ASP A 331 -11.49 4.32 -21.02
CA ASP A 331 -12.34 5.53 -21.06
C ASP A 331 -13.58 5.38 -20.16
N ARG A 332 -14.24 4.23 -20.24
CA ARG A 332 -15.40 3.92 -19.38
C ARG A 332 -15.02 3.90 -17.90
N THR A 333 -13.94 3.20 -17.56
CA THR A 333 -13.49 3.04 -16.17
C THR A 333 -13.15 4.39 -15.56
N VAL A 334 -12.39 5.21 -16.28
CA VAL A 334 -11.98 6.53 -15.86
C VAL A 334 -13.21 7.44 -15.64
N ARG A 335 -14.14 7.46 -16.61
CA ARG A 335 -15.38 8.26 -16.51
C ARG A 335 -16.23 7.84 -15.31
N GLU A 336 -16.47 6.54 -15.14
CA GLU A 336 -17.35 6.04 -14.07
C GLU A 336 -16.73 6.27 -12.68
N LEU A 337 -15.41 6.16 -12.54
CA LEU A 337 -14.71 6.53 -11.29
C LEU A 337 -14.77 8.03 -11.02
N PHE A 338 -14.65 8.86 -12.06
CA PHE A 338 -14.78 10.31 -11.92
C PHE A 338 -16.21 10.71 -11.51
N GLU A 339 -17.23 10.03 -12.02
CA GLU A 339 -18.64 10.27 -11.68
C GLU A 339 -18.98 9.92 -10.21
N LEU A 340 -18.17 9.13 -9.51
CA LEU A 340 -18.33 8.86 -8.06
C LEU A 340 -17.97 10.06 -7.17
N GLY A 341 -17.44 11.14 -7.73
CA GLY A 341 -17.17 12.39 -7.01
C GLY A 341 -15.83 12.42 -6.29
N GLU A 342 -15.74 13.27 -5.25
CA GLU A 342 -14.49 13.59 -4.54
C GLU A 342 -14.02 12.48 -3.59
N GLY A 343 -14.89 11.53 -3.23
CA GLY A 343 -14.51 10.35 -2.45
C GLY A 343 -13.50 9.45 -3.16
N ILE A 344 -13.47 9.49 -4.50
CA ILE A 344 -12.35 8.95 -5.28
C ILE A 344 -11.29 10.04 -5.41
N ARG A 345 -10.25 9.95 -4.58
CA ARG A 345 -9.19 10.96 -4.46
C ARG A 345 -8.27 11.00 -5.66
N THR A 346 -7.82 9.84 -6.13
CA THR A 346 -6.93 9.74 -7.28
C THR A 346 -7.19 8.47 -8.08
N LEU A 347 -6.72 8.48 -9.32
CA LEU A 347 -6.61 7.33 -10.20
C LEU A 347 -5.16 7.24 -10.71
N SER A 348 -4.47 6.14 -10.39
CA SER A 348 -3.19 5.77 -11.02
C SER A 348 -3.41 4.73 -12.11
N VAL A 349 -2.70 4.85 -13.22
CA VAL A 349 -2.67 3.81 -14.26
C VAL A 349 -1.24 3.36 -14.49
N VAL A 350 -1.01 2.07 -14.27
CA VAL A 350 0.28 1.41 -14.43
C VAL A 350 0.21 0.42 -15.59
N PRO A 351 1.32 0.19 -16.32
CA PRO A 351 1.34 -0.85 -17.34
C PRO A 351 1.33 -2.24 -16.68
N VAL A 352 0.86 -3.26 -17.39
CA VAL A 352 0.98 -4.64 -16.91
C VAL A 352 2.46 -5.06 -16.83
N GLY A 353 2.91 -5.41 -15.63
CA GLY A 353 4.24 -6.00 -15.40
C GLY A 353 4.18 -7.52 -15.50
N LEU A 354 5.02 -8.10 -16.36
CA LEU A 354 5.10 -9.55 -16.57
C LEU A 354 6.53 -10.05 -16.43
N THR A 355 6.66 -11.22 -15.83
CA THR A 355 7.91 -11.97 -15.70
C THR A 355 7.99 -13.04 -16.80
N ARG A 356 9.17 -13.64 -17.01
CA ARG A 356 9.31 -14.82 -17.88
C ARG A 356 8.56 -16.06 -17.37
N PHE A 357 8.12 -16.07 -16.11
CA PHE A 357 7.40 -17.20 -15.50
C PHE A 357 5.89 -17.04 -15.52
N ASN A 358 5.36 -15.93 -16.04
CA ASN A 358 3.94 -15.80 -16.37
C ASN A 358 3.56 -16.65 -17.61
N ILE A 359 4.05 -17.90 -17.66
CA ILE A 359 3.83 -18.89 -18.71
C ILE A 359 2.33 -19.26 -18.71
N ASN A 360 1.71 -19.29 -19.88
CA ASN A 360 0.28 -19.59 -20.10
C ASN A 360 -0.70 -18.55 -19.54
N ARG A 361 -0.26 -17.32 -19.26
CA ARG A 361 -1.18 -16.19 -19.03
C ARG A 361 -1.54 -15.53 -20.38
N PRO A 362 -2.79 -15.07 -20.56
CA PRO A 362 -3.26 -14.57 -21.85
C PRO A 362 -2.96 -13.08 -22.11
N VAL A 363 -2.22 -12.43 -21.20
CA VAL A 363 -1.86 -11.02 -21.30
C VAL A 363 -0.43 -10.84 -21.81
N ARG A 364 -0.17 -9.73 -22.48
CA ARG A 364 1.14 -9.33 -23.00
C ARG A 364 1.51 -7.94 -22.50
N PRO A 365 2.80 -7.57 -22.52
CA PRO A 365 3.21 -6.19 -22.26
C PRO A 365 2.61 -5.21 -23.28
N LEU A 366 2.45 -3.95 -22.85
CA LEU A 366 2.09 -2.87 -23.76
C LEU A 366 3.24 -2.57 -24.73
N THR A 367 2.88 -2.23 -25.95
CA THR A 367 3.79 -1.59 -26.91
C THR A 367 3.98 -0.12 -26.56
N ALA A 368 5.06 0.49 -27.04
CA ALA A 368 5.30 1.91 -26.82
C ALA A 368 4.16 2.81 -27.35
N GLU A 369 3.47 2.40 -28.44
CA GLU A 369 2.33 3.14 -28.99
C GLU A 369 1.08 3.02 -28.11
N GLU A 370 0.81 1.84 -27.55
CA GLU A 370 -0.28 1.65 -26.61
C GLU A 370 -0.03 2.46 -25.31
N CYS A 371 1.21 2.51 -24.83
CA CYS A 371 1.57 3.39 -23.71
C CYS A 371 1.34 4.87 -24.04
N ARG A 372 1.72 5.34 -25.24
CA ARG A 372 1.45 6.73 -25.68
C ARG A 372 -0.04 7.03 -25.72
N THR A 373 -0.84 6.10 -26.25
CA THR A 373 -2.29 6.23 -26.34
C THR A 373 -2.92 6.34 -24.95
N ALA A 374 -2.51 5.48 -24.01
CA ALA A 374 -2.99 5.51 -22.64
C ALA A 374 -2.63 6.83 -21.93
N ILE A 375 -1.39 7.33 -22.13
CA ILE A 375 -0.97 8.64 -21.60
C ILE A 375 -1.85 9.77 -22.14
N ASP A 376 -2.14 9.78 -23.45
CA ASP A 376 -2.96 10.83 -24.07
C ASP A 376 -4.42 10.79 -23.59
N GLN A 377 -5.00 9.59 -23.39
CA GLN A 377 -6.33 9.43 -22.78
C GLN A 377 -6.37 10.01 -21.36
N LEU A 378 -5.34 9.71 -20.55
CA LEU A 378 -5.26 10.17 -19.17
C LEU A 378 -5.01 11.68 -19.08
N GLU A 379 -4.20 12.26 -19.96
CA GLU A 379 -3.96 13.71 -19.97
C GLU A 379 -5.24 14.49 -20.25
N GLY A 380 -6.09 14.00 -21.17
CA GLY A 380 -7.39 14.62 -21.45
C GLY A 380 -8.29 14.69 -20.21
N VAL A 381 -8.32 13.61 -19.44
CA VAL A 381 -9.08 13.53 -18.18
C VAL A 381 -8.43 14.36 -17.10
N ARG A 382 -7.10 14.36 -17.02
CA ARG A 382 -6.34 15.14 -16.05
C ARG A 382 -6.60 16.64 -16.21
N GLU A 383 -6.62 17.14 -17.44
CA GLU A 383 -6.94 18.53 -17.73
C GLU A 383 -8.42 18.87 -17.47
N GLN A 384 -9.33 17.90 -17.63
CA GLN A 384 -10.71 18.05 -17.17
C GLN A 384 -10.79 18.19 -15.65
N ALA A 385 -10.13 17.28 -14.92
CA ALA A 385 -10.11 17.28 -13.47
C ALA A 385 -9.52 18.56 -12.90
N LYS A 386 -8.45 19.12 -13.49
CA LYS A 386 -7.92 20.42 -13.06
C LYS A 386 -8.95 21.54 -13.12
N ARG A 387 -9.78 21.57 -14.17
CA ARG A 387 -10.82 22.60 -14.32
C ARG A 387 -11.98 22.41 -13.34
N GLU A 388 -12.35 21.17 -13.05
CA GLU A 388 -13.54 20.84 -12.27
C GLU A 388 -13.26 20.63 -10.77
N ARG A 389 -12.09 20.10 -10.43
CA ARG A 389 -11.66 19.73 -9.06
C ARG A 389 -10.45 20.52 -8.54
N GLY A 390 -9.73 21.23 -9.42
CA GLY A 390 -8.56 22.03 -9.05
C GLY A 390 -7.23 21.28 -9.00
N TYR A 391 -7.21 19.97 -9.29
CA TYR A 391 -6.01 19.13 -9.33
C TYR A 391 -6.16 18.04 -10.41
N GLY A 392 -5.07 17.34 -10.74
CA GLY A 392 -4.99 16.40 -11.86
C GLY A 392 -5.86 15.14 -11.75
N TRP A 393 -6.02 14.57 -10.55
CA TRP A 393 -6.83 13.39 -10.23
C TRP A 393 -6.42 12.07 -10.93
N ALA A 394 -6.20 12.05 -12.24
CA ALA A 394 -5.75 10.88 -13.01
C ALA A 394 -4.27 11.03 -13.42
N TYR A 395 -3.47 9.99 -13.15
CA TYR A 395 -2.03 10.01 -13.36
C TYR A 395 -1.56 8.72 -14.04
N ALA A 396 -0.78 8.89 -15.10
CA ALA A 396 0.03 7.81 -15.66
C ALA A 396 1.23 7.58 -14.75
N ALA A 397 1.55 6.32 -14.46
CA ALA A 397 2.76 5.97 -13.74
C ALA A 397 4.01 6.22 -14.58
N ASP A 398 5.15 6.40 -13.91
CA ASP A 398 6.44 6.71 -14.55
C ASP A 398 6.81 5.65 -15.60
N GLU A 399 6.47 4.39 -15.33
CA GLU A 399 6.73 3.28 -16.23
C GLU A 399 6.03 3.42 -17.59
N LEU A 400 4.84 4.04 -17.68
CA LEU A 400 4.20 4.32 -18.97
C LEU A 400 5.02 5.33 -19.79
N PHE A 401 5.58 6.36 -19.14
CA PHE A 401 6.44 7.34 -19.81
C PHE A 401 7.74 6.69 -20.30
N LEU A 402 8.39 5.89 -19.44
CA LEU A 402 9.62 5.17 -19.79
C LEU A 402 9.38 4.18 -20.94
N ALA A 403 8.31 3.38 -20.88
CA ALA A 403 7.97 2.40 -21.91
C ALA A 403 7.51 3.04 -23.23
N SER A 404 6.87 4.21 -23.17
CA SER A 404 6.46 4.96 -24.37
C SER A 404 7.61 5.72 -25.04
N GLY A 405 8.74 5.89 -24.34
CA GLY A 405 9.85 6.74 -24.77
C GLY A 405 9.56 8.24 -24.66
N ARG A 406 8.50 8.64 -23.96
CA ARG A 406 8.19 10.05 -23.68
C ARG A 406 9.03 10.55 -22.50
N GLU A 407 9.27 11.85 -22.46
CA GLU A 407 9.91 12.47 -21.29
C GLU A 407 8.97 12.41 -20.08
N LEU A 408 9.56 12.19 -18.90
CA LEU A 408 8.83 12.24 -17.64
C LEU A 408 8.29 13.66 -17.42
N PRO A 409 7.01 13.82 -17.01
CA PRO A 409 6.47 15.12 -16.61
C PRO A 409 7.29 15.82 -15.53
N ALA A 410 7.21 17.14 -15.48
CA ALA A 410 7.76 17.94 -14.38
C ALA A 410 6.89 17.85 -13.12
N ASP A 411 7.42 18.27 -11.98
CA ASP A 411 6.80 18.13 -10.64
C ASP A 411 5.33 18.56 -10.55
N PRO A 412 4.90 19.68 -11.16
CA PRO A 412 3.48 20.10 -11.11
C PRO A 412 2.50 19.09 -11.74
N TYR A 413 2.99 18.08 -12.45
CA TYR A 413 2.15 16.99 -12.94
C TYR A 413 1.58 16.14 -11.80
N TYR A 414 2.34 15.92 -10.73
CA TYR A 414 2.05 14.94 -9.67
C TYR A 414 1.31 15.54 -8.47
N ASP A 415 0.90 16.81 -8.55
CA ASP A 415 0.18 17.54 -7.51
C ASP A 415 0.82 17.43 -6.11
N ASP A 416 0.18 16.72 -5.17
CA ASP A 416 0.66 16.56 -3.79
C ASP A 416 1.59 15.34 -3.59
N SER A 417 1.90 14.61 -4.67
CA SER A 417 2.73 13.39 -4.63
C SER A 417 2.17 12.26 -3.76
N SER A 418 0.85 12.23 -3.53
CA SER A 418 0.14 11.17 -2.76
C SER A 418 0.35 9.74 -3.28
N LEU A 419 0.82 9.59 -4.52
CA LEU A 419 1.05 8.31 -5.21
C LEU A 419 2.53 8.01 -5.47
N LEU A 420 3.45 8.74 -4.83
CA LEU A 420 4.90 8.59 -5.01
C LEU A 420 5.35 7.13 -4.78
N GLU A 421 4.94 6.54 -3.66
CA GLU A 421 5.22 5.14 -3.28
C GLU A 421 4.55 4.10 -4.20
N ASN A 422 3.70 4.53 -5.14
CA ASN A 422 3.01 3.68 -6.09
C ASN A 422 3.50 3.86 -7.54
N GLY A 423 4.69 4.43 -7.71
CA GLY A 423 5.33 4.56 -9.03
C GLY A 423 4.81 5.73 -9.87
N VAL A 424 4.17 6.71 -9.25
CA VAL A 424 3.71 7.95 -9.89
C VAL A 424 4.56 9.11 -9.36
N GLY A 425 5.56 9.52 -10.15
CA GLY A 425 6.46 10.63 -9.82
C GLY A 425 7.74 10.23 -9.08
N ALA A 426 7.92 8.96 -8.70
CA ALA A 426 9.09 8.47 -7.98
C ALA A 426 10.40 8.75 -8.73
N VAL A 427 10.42 8.48 -10.04
CA VAL A 427 11.59 8.70 -10.89
C VAL A 427 11.85 10.19 -11.05
N ARG A 428 10.81 11.01 -11.22
CA ARG A 428 10.96 12.47 -11.30
C ARG A 428 11.55 13.03 -10.01
N HIS A 429 10.99 12.65 -8.86
CA HIS A 429 11.43 13.09 -7.55
C HIS A 429 12.91 12.75 -7.31
N PHE A 430 13.27 11.47 -7.50
CA PHE A 430 14.67 11.02 -7.40
C PHE A 430 15.62 11.82 -8.31
N LEU A 431 15.22 12.09 -9.56
CA LEU A 431 16.05 12.85 -10.48
C LEU A 431 16.27 14.30 -10.04
N ASN A 432 15.25 14.94 -9.44
CA ASN A 432 15.39 16.30 -8.95
C ASN A 432 16.31 16.35 -7.73
N ASP A 433 16.17 15.41 -6.80
CA ASP A 433 17.01 15.32 -5.62
C ASP A 433 18.47 15.05 -6.00
N LEU A 434 18.69 14.16 -6.97
CA LEU A 434 19.99 13.95 -7.59
C LEU A 434 20.53 15.24 -8.22
N ASP A 435 19.78 15.85 -9.14
CA ASP A 435 20.22 17.03 -9.89
C ASP A 435 20.51 18.23 -8.95
N ALA A 436 19.75 18.39 -7.86
CA ALA A 436 19.96 19.44 -6.86
C ALA A 436 21.22 19.22 -6.00
N ALA A 437 21.61 17.97 -5.75
CA ALA A 437 22.68 17.63 -4.81
C ALA A 437 24.03 17.29 -5.47
N ILE A 438 24.10 17.14 -6.80
CA ILE A 438 25.34 16.77 -7.51
C ILE A 438 26.49 17.75 -7.23
N MET A 439 26.22 19.06 -7.23
CA MET A 439 27.28 20.07 -7.11
C MET A 439 27.96 20.11 -5.74
N ASP A 440 27.32 19.54 -4.71
CA ASP A 440 27.81 19.51 -3.32
C ASP A 440 28.48 18.18 -2.96
N LEU A 441 28.78 17.33 -3.96
CA LEU A 441 29.42 16.04 -3.72
C LEU A 441 30.90 16.20 -3.37
N PRO A 442 31.42 15.42 -2.40
CA PRO A 442 32.84 15.44 -2.08
C PRO A 442 33.65 14.83 -3.22
N ARG A 443 34.85 15.36 -3.44
CA ARG A 443 35.84 14.73 -4.31
C ARG A 443 36.32 13.40 -3.73
N ARG A 444 36.55 12.43 -4.61
CA ARG A 444 37.10 11.11 -4.24
C ARG A 444 38.60 11.01 -4.55
N PRO A 445 39.33 10.05 -3.94
CA PRO A 445 40.75 9.85 -4.20
C PRO A 445 41.05 9.58 -5.68
N GLU A 446 42.14 10.15 -6.18
CA GLU A 446 42.60 9.93 -7.55
C GLU A 446 42.89 8.44 -7.80
N GLY A 447 42.49 7.95 -8.98
CA GLY A 447 42.58 6.53 -9.33
C GLY A 447 41.40 5.66 -8.88
N SER A 448 40.44 6.20 -8.10
CA SER A 448 39.16 5.52 -7.84
C SER A 448 38.19 5.65 -9.02
N ARG A 449 37.14 4.83 -9.04
CA ARG A 449 36.00 4.93 -9.97
C ARG A 449 34.70 4.60 -9.27
N ILE A 450 33.60 5.17 -9.74
CA ILE A 450 32.25 4.84 -9.26
C ILE A 450 31.54 4.05 -10.36
N ARG A 451 30.90 2.94 -9.99
CA ARG A 451 30.00 2.18 -10.85
C ARG A 451 28.61 2.16 -10.22
N ILE A 452 27.62 2.67 -10.94
CA ILE A 452 26.23 2.69 -10.50
C ILE A 452 25.49 1.57 -11.22
N LEU A 453 25.04 0.57 -10.48
CA LEU A 453 24.20 -0.50 -11.01
C LEU A 453 22.73 -0.08 -10.92
N THR A 454 21.97 -0.34 -11.97
CA THR A 454 20.54 0.01 -12.02
C THR A 454 19.80 -0.83 -13.05
N GLY A 455 18.48 -0.81 -12.99
CA GLY A 455 17.62 -1.47 -13.98
C GLY A 455 17.68 -0.80 -15.36
N THR A 456 17.32 -1.54 -16.41
CA THR A 456 17.41 -1.05 -17.80
C THR A 456 16.53 0.17 -18.08
N SER A 457 15.42 0.35 -17.34
CA SER A 457 14.52 1.50 -17.50
C SER A 457 15.14 2.80 -16.98
N MET A 458 15.90 2.75 -15.89
CA MET A 458 16.50 3.92 -15.24
C MET A 458 17.88 4.28 -15.82
N ALA A 459 18.60 3.30 -16.38
CA ALA A 459 19.96 3.51 -16.90
C ALA A 459 20.10 4.67 -17.90
N PRO A 460 19.22 4.90 -18.88
CA PRO A 460 19.33 6.04 -19.79
C PRO A 460 19.25 7.39 -19.06
N LEU A 461 18.45 7.48 -17.99
CA LEU A 461 18.27 8.70 -17.21
C LEU A 461 19.49 9.01 -16.35
N LEU A 462 20.09 7.98 -15.74
CA LEU A 462 21.32 8.11 -14.96
C LEU A 462 22.55 8.38 -15.83
N ARG A 463 22.64 7.77 -17.02
CA ARG A 463 23.73 8.05 -17.98
C ARG A 463 23.80 9.52 -18.38
N LYS A 464 22.65 10.20 -18.50
CA LYS A 464 22.61 11.66 -18.74
C LYS A 464 23.27 12.47 -17.61
N ARG A 465 23.31 11.95 -16.37
CA ARG A 465 23.95 12.60 -15.20
C ARG A 465 25.38 12.13 -14.93
N ALA A 466 25.83 11.04 -15.56
CA ALA A 466 27.14 10.45 -15.28
C ALA A 466 28.30 11.44 -15.48
N GLY A 467 28.21 12.34 -16.47
CA GLY A 467 29.19 13.40 -16.69
C GLY A 467 29.27 14.40 -15.53
N ALA A 468 28.14 14.92 -15.08
CA ALA A 468 28.06 15.87 -13.96
C ALA A 468 28.51 15.21 -12.64
N LEU A 469 28.15 13.95 -12.42
CA LEU A 469 28.65 13.16 -11.28
C LEU A 469 30.17 12.97 -11.34
N SER A 470 30.73 12.71 -12.53
CA SER A 470 32.18 12.56 -12.70
C SER A 470 32.92 13.87 -12.44
N GLU A 471 32.38 14.99 -12.91
CA GLU A 471 32.95 16.32 -12.67
C GLU A 471 32.93 16.69 -11.18
N ALA A 472 31.80 16.48 -10.50
CA ALA A 472 31.64 16.80 -9.09
C ALA A 472 32.54 15.94 -8.19
N THR A 473 32.60 14.63 -8.44
CA THR A 473 33.41 13.69 -7.63
C THR A 473 34.88 13.66 -8.02
N GLY A 474 35.25 14.20 -9.18
CA GLY A 474 36.62 14.22 -9.70
C GLY A 474 37.12 12.86 -10.19
N VAL A 475 36.24 11.86 -10.35
CA VAL A 475 36.60 10.49 -10.74
C VAL A 475 35.60 9.95 -11.76
N PRO A 476 35.97 8.94 -12.59
CA PRO A 476 35.05 8.38 -13.57
C PRO A 476 33.82 7.74 -12.91
N VAL A 477 32.63 8.06 -13.43
CA VAL A 477 31.35 7.45 -13.04
C VAL A 477 30.77 6.69 -14.23
N ASP A 478 30.63 5.37 -14.08
CA ASP A 478 29.97 4.50 -15.05
C ASP A 478 28.58 4.08 -14.56
N VAL A 479 27.62 4.02 -15.49
CA VAL A 479 26.26 3.52 -15.22
C VAL A 479 26.04 2.24 -15.99
N THR A 480 25.98 1.13 -15.25
CA THR A 480 25.79 -0.21 -15.77
C THR A 480 24.31 -0.58 -15.69
N ALA A 481 23.68 -0.80 -16.84
CA ALA A 481 22.32 -1.32 -16.92
C ALA A 481 22.37 -2.83 -16.70
N VAL A 482 21.66 -3.31 -15.69
CA VAL A 482 21.61 -4.73 -15.34
C VAL A 482 20.37 -5.35 -15.95
N ILE A 483 20.58 -6.39 -16.76
CA ILE A 483 19.51 -7.18 -17.35
C ILE A 483 19.01 -8.14 -16.28
N ASN A 484 17.70 -8.16 -16.04
CA ASN A 484 17.09 -9.05 -15.07
C ASN A 484 16.95 -10.45 -15.66
N GLU A 485 17.97 -11.28 -15.52
CA GLU A 485 17.87 -12.67 -15.92
C GLU A 485 17.05 -13.48 -14.92
N PHE A 486 16.97 -13.07 -13.65
CA PHE A 486 16.23 -13.79 -12.62
C PHE A 486 14.73 -13.86 -12.91
N TYR A 487 14.06 -12.70 -13.05
CA TYR A 487 12.65 -12.56 -13.40
C TYR A 487 12.39 -12.51 -14.92
N GLY A 488 13.41 -12.23 -15.74
CA GLY A 488 13.31 -12.04 -17.18
C GLY A 488 13.41 -10.58 -17.61
N GLU A 489 13.90 -10.35 -18.83
CA GLU A 489 14.32 -9.04 -19.34
C GLU A 489 13.20 -7.99 -19.40
N SER A 490 11.94 -8.42 -19.39
CA SER A 490 10.77 -7.55 -19.32
C SER A 490 10.63 -6.83 -17.97
N VAL A 491 11.26 -7.35 -16.91
CA VAL A 491 11.31 -6.70 -15.60
C VAL A 491 12.52 -5.76 -15.54
N THR A 492 12.26 -4.47 -15.76
CA THR A 492 13.31 -3.48 -16.02
C THR A 492 13.64 -2.58 -14.83
N VAL A 493 12.87 -2.66 -13.74
CA VAL A 493 13.01 -1.80 -12.55
C VAL A 493 14.14 -2.26 -11.64
N ALA A 494 14.76 -1.30 -10.95
CA ALA A 494 15.96 -1.51 -10.16
C ALA A 494 15.73 -2.40 -8.92
N GLY A 495 14.61 -2.21 -8.20
CA GLY A 495 14.32 -2.96 -6.96
C GLY A 495 13.99 -4.44 -7.14
N LEU A 496 13.78 -4.91 -8.38
CA LEU A 496 13.48 -6.31 -8.68
C LEU A 496 14.68 -7.07 -9.28
N LEU A 497 15.87 -6.47 -9.26
CA LEU A 497 17.10 -7.12 -9.72
C LEU A 497 17.57 -8.18 -8.71
N GLY A 498 17.97 -9.34 -9.22
CA GLY A 498 18.61 -10.39 -8.43
C GLY A 498 20.03 -10.02 -8.03
N GLY A 499 20.48 -10.49 -6.87
CA GLY A 499 21.85 -10.31 -6.41
C GLY A 499 22.86 -10.94 -7.37
N ARG A 500 22.53 -12.10 -7.95
CA ARG A 500 23.38 -12.74 -8.97
C ARG A 500 23.49 -11.93 -10.27
N ASP A 501 22.41 -11.31 -10.73
CA ASP A 501 22.42 -10.46 -11.91
C ASP A 501 23.30 -9.21 -11.68
N LEU A 502 23.20 -8.63 -10.48
CA LEU A 502 24.04 -7.51 -10.04
C LEU A 502 25.53 -7.92 -9.95
N LEU A 503 25.84 -9.13 -9.47
CA LEU A 503 27.23 -9.64 -9.42
C LEU A 503 27.80 -9.80 -10.82
N ALA A 504 27.04 -10.41 -11.73
CA ALA A 504 27.45 -10.63 -13.11
C ALA A 504 27.74 -9.30 -13.85
N ALA A 505 27.10 -8.21 -13.45
CA ALA A 505 27.33 -6.87 -13.99
C ALA A 505 28.66 -6.22 -13.53
N VAL A 506 29.42 -6.87 -12.63
CA VAL A 506 30.70 -6.35 -12.09
C VAL A 506 31.82 -7.40 -12.28
N PRO A 507 32.25 -7.71 -13.52
CA PRO A 507 33.18 -8.84 -13.78
C PRO A 507 34.64 -8.59 -13.38
N ASP A 508 35.05 -7.34 -13.12
CA ASP A 508 36.44 -6.96 -12.82
C ASP A 508 36.47 -5.90 -11.70
N PRO A 509 36.20 -6.28 -10.43
CA PRO A 509 36.30 -5.38 -9.29
C PRO A 509 37.77 -5.07 -8.95
N ARG A 510 38.07 -3.80 -8.66
CA ARG A 510 39.44 -3.31 -8.40
C ARG A 510 39.53 -2.52 -7.09
N PRO A 511 40.71 -2.43 -6.47
CA PRO A 511 40.91 -1.59 -5.30
C PRO A 511 40.59 -0.13 -5.63
N GLY A 512 39.81 0.54 -4.77
CA GLY A 512 39.37 1.92 -4.99
C GLY A 512 38.09 2.05 -5.82
N ASP A 513 37.52 0.96 -6.32
CA ASP A 513 36.17 0.99 -6.89
C ASP A 513 35.12 1.22 -5.82
N LEU A 514 34.13 2.05 -6.13
CA LEU A 514 32.88 2.14 -5.40
C LEU A 514 31.73 1.67 -6.30
N VAL A 515 31.12 0.54 -5.95
CA VAL A 515 29.92 0.01 -6.59
C VAL A 515 28.70 0.45 -5.79
N LEU A 516 27.85 1.27 -6.41
CA LEU A 516 26.55 1.63 -5.88
C LEU A 516 25.49 0.68 -6.42
N ILE A 517 24.69 0.11 -5.52
CA ILE A 517 23.51 -0.68 -5.88
C ILE A 517 22.24 0.03 -5.37
N PRO A 518 21.09 -0.14 -6.02
CA PRO A 518 19.82 0.38 -5.51
C PRO A 518 19.50 -0.30 -4.17
N ALA A 519 19.27 0.47 -3.11
CA ALA A 519 19.02 -0.09 -1.80
C ALA A 519 17.74 -0.93 -1.74
N GLU A 520 16.78 -0.65 -2.63
CA GLU A 520 15.52 -1.38 -2.79
C GLU A 520 15.71 -2.84 -3.22
N THR A 521 16.90 -3.21 -3.69
CA THR A 521 17.24 -4.61 -4.02
C THR A 521 17.38 -5.51 -2.80
N LEU A 522 17.50 -4.92 -1.59
CA LEU A 522 17.65 -5.63 -0.32
C LEU A 522 16.37 -5.52 0.52
N ASN A 523 16.01 -6.58 1.25
CA ASN A 523 15.05 -6.46 2.36
C ASN A 523 15.74 -6.04 3.66
N GLN A 524 14.97 -5.97 4.73
CA GLN A 524 15.44 -5.66 6.09
C GLN A 524 16.43 -6.70 6.66
N ASP A 525 16.47 -7.91 6.10
CA ASP A 525 17.40 -8.98 6.48
C ASP A 525 18.68 -8.98 5.61
N ASP A 526 18.91 -7.92 4.84
CA ASP A 526 20.03 -7.81 3.90
C ASP A 526 20.06 -8.95 2.85
N LEU A 527 18.89 -9.41 2.40
CA LEU A 527 18.75 -10.43 1.36
C LEU A 527 18.23 -9.82 0.05
N PHE A 528 18.89 -10.20 -1.04
CA PHE A 528 18.41 -9.96 -2.40
C PHE A 528 17.16 -10.80 -2.71
N ILE A 529 16.48 -10.46 -3.82
CA ILE A 529 15.24 -11.12 -4.22
C ILE A 529 15.44 -12.61 -4.55
N ASP A 530 16.64 -13.00 -4.97
CA ASP A 530 17.09 -14.36 -5.25
C ASP A 530 17.77 -15.05 -4.06
N SER A 531 17.48 -14.55 -2.85
CA SER A 531 17.94 -15.06 -1.55
C SER A 531 19.46 -15.02 -1.33
N LEU A 532 20.22 -14.32 -2.17
CA LEU A 532 21.65 -14.09 -1.93
C LEU A 532 21.81 -13.13 -0.73
N PRO A 533 22.64 -13.45 0.28
CA PRO A 533 22.96 -12.51 1.35
C PRO A 533 23.87 -11.37 0.85
N PHE A 534 23.61 -10.14 1.30
CA PHE A 534 24.43 -8.99 0.96
C PHE A 534 25.89 -9.14 1.41
N SER A 535 26.12 -9.84 2.51
CA SER A 535 27.48 -10.16 2.99
C SER A 535 28.26 -11.00 1.97
N GLU A 536 27.64 -12.00 1.34
CA GLU A 536 28.26 -12.81 0.29
C GLU A 536 28.46 -12.01 -0.99
N PHE A 537 27.49 -11.18 -1.37
CA PHE A 537 27.61 -10.26 -2.51
C PHE A 537 28.81 -9.32 -2.35
N ARG A 538 28.97 -8.72 -1.17
CA ARG A 538 30.10 -7.85 -0.85
C ARG A 538 31.43 -8.59 -0.91
N ALA A 539 31.51 -9.79 -0.32
CA ALA A 539 32.71 -10.60 -0.34
C ALA A 539 33.12 -10.99 -1.77
N ALA A 540 32.16 -11.30 -2.64
CA ALA A 540 32.41 -11.65 -4.04
C ALA A 540 32.95 -10.48 -4.87
N LEU A 541 32.72 -9.23 -4.45
CA LEU A 541 33.20 -8.03 -5.12
C LEU A 541 34.46 -7.42 -4.48
N GLU A 542 35.03 -8.03 -3.44
CA GLU A 542 36.32 -7.58 -2.92
C GLU A 542 37.39 -7.65 -4.03
N PRO A 543 38.25 -6.63 -4.19
CA PRO A 543 38.52 -5.53 -3.26
C PRO A 543 37.71 -4.24 -3.48
N ALA A 544 36.64 -4.26 -4.30
CA ALA A 544 35.77 -3.09 -4.49
C ALA A 544 34.94 -2.82 -3.22
N GLU A 545 34.69 -1.54 -2.95
CA GLU A 545 33.71 -1.13 -1.96
C GLU A 545 32.30 -1.19 -2.57
N VAL A 546 31.34 -1.76 -1.86
CA VAL A 546 29.94 -1.85 -2.30
C VAL A 546 29.06 -1.11 -1.31
N ARG A 547 28.17 -0.25 -1.80
CA ARG A 547 27.20 0.48 -0.97
C ARG A 547 25.78 0.42 -1.56
N PRO A 548 24.77 0.02 -0.78
CA PRO A 548 23.39 0.25 -1.14
C PRO A 548 23.06 1.73 -1.01
N ALA A 549 22.30 2.27 -1.96
CA ALA A 549 21.92 3.67 -2.04
C ALA A 549 20.43 3.80 -2.34
N TYR A 550 19.66 4.38 -1.42
CA TYR A 550 18.34 4.96 -1.73
C TYR A 550 18.57 6.24 -2.54
N GLU A 551 19.44 7.11 -2.01
CA GLU A 551 19.93 8.31 -2.69
C GLU A 551 21.40 8.17 -3.07
N ILE A 552 21.71 8.33 -4.36
CA ILE A 552 23.09 8.26 -4.87
C ILE A 552 23.97 9.30 -4.17
N THR A 553 23.46 10.51 -3.99
CA THR A 553 24.26 11.62 -3.45
C THR A 553 24.58 11.42 -1.97
N GLU A 554 23.67 10.85 -1.19
CA GLU A 554 23.91 10.50 0.20
C GLU A 554 24.97 9.40 0.33
N ALA A 555 24.86 8.35 -0.49
CA ALA A 555 25.83 7.25 -0.50
C ALA A 555 27.24 7.72 -0.87
N LEU A 556 27.36 8.76 -1.71
CA LEU A 556 28.63 9.36 -2.09
C LEU A 556 29.20 10.33 -1.04
N ARG A 557 28.37 10.92 -0.18
CA ARG A 557 28.81 11.82 0.91
C ARG A 557 29.41 11.11 2.12
N ARG A 558 29.01 9.86 2.36
CA ARG A 558 29.54 9.05 3.48
C ARG A 558 31.00 8.70 3.19
N VAL A 559 31.95 9.44 3.76
CA VAL A 559 33.41 9.21 3.61
C VAL A 559 33.88 8.17 4.60
#